data_AF-A0AB72ZQL4-F1
#
_entry.id   AF-A0AB72ZQL4-F1
#
_cell.length_a   1.000
_cell.length_b   1.000
_cell.length_c   1.000
_cell.angle_alpha   90.00
_cell.angle_beta   90.00
_cell.angle_gamma   90.00
#
_symmetry.space_group_name_H-M   'P 1'
#
loop_
_entity.id
_entity.type
_entity.pdbx_description
1 polymer ?
#
loop_
_entity_poly.entity_id
_entity_poly.type
_entity_poly.pdbx_seq_one_letter_code
_entity_poly.pdbx_strand_id
1 'polypeptide(L)'
;MNATAVAAAATGRQLHKFGGSSLADVKCYLRVANIMANYSHPGDLMVVSAAGSTTNQLISWLKLSQNDRLSAHQVQQSLRRYQHDLINGLLPPEMAEPLISEFIHDLERLAGLLDNKIDDVIYAEVVGHG
;
A
#
# COMPACT_ATOMS: atom_id res chain seq x y z
N MET A 1 -44.67 33.24 15.26
CA MET A 1 -43.23 33.43 14.96
C MET A 1 -42.59 32.06 14.91
N ASN A 2 -42.46 31.46 13.72
CA ASN A 2 -41.80 30.16 13.58
C ASN A 2 -40.32 30.42 13.31
N ALA A 3 -39.47 30.05 14.27
CA ALA A 3 -38.04 29.98 14.10
C ALA A 3 -37.75 28.84 13.12
N THR A 4 -37.42 29.18 11.88
CA THR A 4 -36.83 28.27 10.92
C THR A 4 -35.45 27.90 11.45
N ALA A 5 -35.32 26.68 11.99
CA ALA A 5 -34.01 26.10 12.24
C ALA A 5 -33.32 25.93 10.88
N VAL A 6 -32.30 26.75 10.61
CA VAL A 6 -31.36 26.49 9.53
C VAL A 6 -30.60 25.24 9.96
N ALA A 7 -31.03 24.07 9.47
CA ALA A 7 -30.20 22.89 9.53
C ALA A 7 -28.89 23.24 8.81
N ALA A 8 -27.79 23.30 9.56
CA ALA A 8 -26.48 23.31 8.96
C ALA A 8 -26.44 22.12 8.01
N ALA A 9 -26.24 22.39 6.71
CA ALA A 9 -26.08 21.33 5.73
C ALA A 9 -24.97 20.43 6.24
N ALA A 10 -25.28 19.17 6.55
CA ALA A 10 -24.26 18.18 6.81
C ALA A 10 -23.43 18.09 5.52
N THR A 11 -22.29 18.77 5.49
CA THR A 11 -21.31 18.63 4.42
C THR A 11 -20.77 17.22 4.56
N GLY A 12 -21.44 16.27 3.90
CA GLY A 12 -21.16 14.85 4.02
C GLY A 12 -19.72 14.58 3.62
N ARG A 13 -18.95 14.04 4.56
CA ARG A 13 -17.58 13.55 4.35
C ARG A 13 -17.61 12.46 3.29
N GLN A 14 -16.80 12.59 2.23
CA GLN A 14 -16.70 11.55 1.20
C GLN A 14 -15.60 10.54 1.56
N LEU A 15 -15.80 9.29 1.10
CA LEU A 15 -14.80 8.23 1.16
C LEU A 15 -14.44 7.83 -0.27
N HIS A 16 -13.17 8.00 -0.62
CA HIS A 16 -12.60 7.67 -1.92
C HIS A 16 -11.82 6.37 -1.81
N LYS A 17 -12.24 5.33 -2.54
CA LYS A 17 -11.56 4.02 -2.54
C LYS A 17 -10.83 3.76 -3.85
N PHE A 18 -9.54 3.44 -3.77
CA PHE A 18 -8.73 3.04 -4.91
C PHE A 18 -8.27 1.60 -4.76
N GLY A 19 -8.39 0.79 -5.83
CA GLY A 19 -7.90 -0.58 -5.85
C GLY A 19 -6.42 -0.65 -6.24
N GLY A 20 -5.83 -1.86 -6.15
CA GLY A 20 -4.41 -2.04 -6.45
C GLY A 20 -4.05 -1.70 -7.90
N SER A 21 -4.94 -1.94 -8.86
CA SER A 21 -4.75 -1.53 -10.26
C SER A 21 -4.69 -0.01 -10.44
N SER A 22 -5.40 0.75 -9.60
CA SER A 22 -5.33 2.22 -9.56
C SER A 22 -4.00 2.74 -9.02
N LEU A 23 -3.19 1.85 -8.43
CA LEU A 23 -1.90 2.13 -7.79
C LEU A 23 -0.79 1.21 -8.37
N ALA A 24 -0.96 0.75 -9.61
CA ALA A 24 -0.07 -0.27 -10.16
C ALA A 24 1.30 0.25 -10.61
N ASP A 25 1.41 1.53 -10.91
CA ASP A 25 2.63 2.19 -11.39
C ASP A 25 2.61 3.69 -11.08
N VAL A 26 3.71 4.38 -11.37
CA VAL A 26 3.88 5.82 -11.17
C VAL A 26 2.76 6.64 -11.82
N LYS A 27 2.37 6.31 -13.06
CA LYS A 27 1.31 7.05 -13.78
C LYS A 27 -0.04 6.86 -13.11
N CYS A 28 -0.31 5.66 -12.62
CA CYS A 28 -1.51 5.32 -11.88
C CYS A 28 -1.61 6.11 -10.57
N TYR A 29 -0.54 6.16 -9.78
CA TYR A 29 -0.46 6.98 -8.56
C TYR A 29 -0.68 8.48 -8.86
N LEU A 30 -0.01 9.04 -9.86
CA LEU A 30 -0.18 10.46 -10.22
C LEU A 30 -1.62 10.78 -10.65
N ARG A 31 -2.29 9.85 -11.34
CA ARG A 31 -3.71 9.99 -11.68
C ARG A 31 -4.60 9.98 -10.44
N VAL A 32 -4.36 9.09 -9.47
CA VAL A 32 -5.09 9.08 -8.19
C VAL A 32 -4.85 10.37 -7.43
N ALA A 33 -3.59 10.84 -7.33
CA ALA A 33 -3.25 12.11 -6.70
C ALA A 33 -3.98 13.29 -7.37
N ASN A 34 -4.04 13.31 -8.71
CA ASN A 34 -4.78 14.32 -9.45
C ASN A 34 -6.30 14.24 -9.18
N ILE A 35 -6.88 13.04 -9.07
CA ILE A 35 -8.29 12.90 -8.70
C ILE A 35 -8.54 13.52 -7.32
N MET A 36 -7.69 13.23 -6.34
CA MET A 36 -7.84 13.81 -5.02
C MET A 36 -7.67 15.33 -5.01
N ALA A 37 -6.65 15.84 -5.70
CA ALA A 37 -6.39 17.27 -5.75
C ALA A 37 -7.56 18.08 -6.35
N ASN A 38 -8.32 17.49 -7.28
CA ASN A 38 -9.40 18.19 -7.97
C ASN A 38 -10.80 17.88 -7.43
N TYR A 39 -10.99 16.75 -6.76
CA TYR A 39 -12.33 16.23 -6.40
C TYR A 39 -12.49 15.84 -4.92
N SER A 40 -11.48 16.08 -4.08
CA SER A 40 -11.62 15.89 -2.63
C SER A 40 -11.77 17.21 -1.89
N HIS A 41 -12.42 17.14 -0.73
CA HIS A 41 -12.61 18.27 0.17
C HIS A 41 -11.89 18.04 1.49
N PRO A 42 -11.53 19.10 2.24
CA PRO A 42 -11.02 18.95 3.59
C PRO A 42 -11.94 18.08 4.44
N GLY A 43 -11.35 17.06 5.05
CA GLY A 43 -12.08 16.08 5.85
C GLY A 43 -12.38 14.78 5.12
N ASP A 44 -12.32 14.69 3.79
CA ASP A 44 -12.54 13.43 3.07
C ASP A 44 -11.56 12.31 3.49
N LEU A 45 -11.99 11.06 3.32
CA LEU A 45 -11.16 9.87 3.56
C LEU A 45 -10.69 9.26 2.25
N MET A 46 -9.45 8.77 2.24
CA MET A 46 -8.97 7.86 1.22
C MET A 46 -8.74 6.48 1.82
N VAL A 47 -9.20 5.45 1.12
CA VAL A 47 -8.87 4.05 1.39
C VAL A 47 -8.18 3.49 0.16
N VAL A 48 -6.98 2.95 0.35
CA VAL A 48 -6.20 2.32 -0.72
C VAL A 48 -6.03 0.83 -0.45
N SER A 49 -5.97 0.05 -1.52
CA SER A 49 -5.44 -1.32 -1.47
C SER A 49 -3.94 -1.32 -1.75
N ALA A 50 -3.29 -2.45 -1.51
CA ALA A 50 -1.91 -2.70 -1.91
C ALA A 50 -1.66 -2.37 -3.39
N ALA A 51 -0.48 -1.80 -3.70
CA ALA A 51 -0.09 -1.44 -5.06
C ALA A 51 -0.05 -2.67 -5.99
N GLY A 52 -0.72 -2.57 -7.15
CA GLY A 52 -0.71 -3.61 -8.18
C GLY A 52 -1.11 -5.00 -7.65
N SER A 53 -0.17 -5.95 -7.76
CA SER A 53 -0.35 -7.35 -7.32
C SER A 53 0.41 -7.67 -6.03
N THR A 54 0.76 -6.66 -5.22
CA THR A 54 1.61 -6.82 -4.03
C THR A 54 1.07 -7.86 -3.05
N THR A 55 -0.24 -7.85 -2.74
CA THR A 55 -0.85 -8.88 -1.88
C THR A 55 -0.62 -10.29 -2.41
N ASN A 56 -0.78 -10.51 -3.73
CA ASN A 56 -0.55 -11.82 -4.33
C ASN A 56 0.92 -12.22 -4.29
N GLN A 57 1.84 -11.25 -4.45
CA GLN A 57 3.27 -11.50 -4.34
C GLN A 57 3.68 -11.83 -2.91
N LEU A 58 3.13 -11.16 -1.89
CA LEU A 58 3.34 -11.48 -0.48
C LEU A 58 2.84 -12.89 -0.14
N ILE A 59 1.64 -13.26 -0.59
CA ILE A 59 1.10 -14.62 -0.44
C ILE A 59 2.01 -15.65 -1.11
N SER A 60 2.50 -15.36 -2.32
CA SER A 60 3.41 -16.24 -3.06
C SER A 60 4.74 -16.40 -2.33
N TRP A 61 5.33 -15.30 -1.87
CA TRP A 61 6.58 -15.28 -1.11
C TRP A 61 6.48 -16.12 0.14
N LEU A 62 5.40 -15.93 0.91
CA LEU A 62 5.08 -16.71 2.10
C LEU A 62 4.99 -18.21 1.79
N LYS A 63 4.25 -18.62 0.77
CA LYS A 63 4.11 -20.05 0.39
C LYS A 63 5.43 -20.68 -0.06
N LEU A 64 6.22 -19.93 -0.83
CA LEU A 64 7.50 -20.39 -1.34
C LEU A 64 8.56 -20.46 -0.25
N SER A 65 8.53 -19.57 0.76
CA SER A 65 9.51 -19.56 1.86
C SER A 65 9.68 -20.92 2.56
N GLN A 66 8.62 -21.71 2.63
CA GLN A 66 8.60 -23.00 3.32
C GLN A 66 9.11 -24.17 2.47
N ASN A 67 9.05 -24.06 1.14
CA ASN A 67 9.21 -25.21 0.24
C ASN A 67 10.24 -24.98 -0.87
N ASP A 68 10.48 -23.72 -1.25
CA ASP A 68 11.37 -23.30 -2.32
C ASP A 68 12.01 -21.94 -2.01
N ARG A 69 13.13 -21.98 -1.28
CA ARG A 69 13.86 -20.77 -0.88
C ARG A 69 14.39 -19.96 -2.06
N LEU A 70 14.73 -20.61 -3.17
CA LEU A 70 15.27 -19.92 -4.35
C LEU A 70 14.18 -19.07 -4.99
N SER A 71 13.00 -19.64 -5.25
CA SER A 71 11.87 -18.89 -5.78
C SER A 71 11.34 -17.86 -4.79
N ALA A 72 11.36 -18.14 -3.49
CA ALA A 72 11.03 -17.15 -2.46
C ALA A 72 11.91 -15.89 -2.57
N HIS A 73 13.22 -16.07 -2.73
CA HIS A 73 14.15 -14.96 -2.90
C HIS A 73 13.87 -14.16 -4.19
N GLN A 74 13.51 -14.82 -5.29
CA GLN A 74 13.14 -14.14 -6.53
C GLN A 74 11.90 -13.26 -6.38
N VAL A 75 10.89 -13.74 -5.64
CA VAL A 75 9.68 -12.94 -5.34
C VAL A 75 10.03 -11.76 -4.44
N GLN A 76 10.85 -11.96 -3.41
CA GLN A 76 11.34 -10.89 -2.54
C GLN A 76 12.08 -9.80 -3.33
N GLN A 77 13.00 -10.17 -4.23
CA GLN A 77 13.71 -9.19 -5.07
C GLN A 77 12.75 -8.45 -6.02
N SER A 78 11.74 -9.14 -6.54
CA SER A 78 10.72 -8.53 -7.40
C SER A 78 9.87 -7.52 -6.63
N LEU A 79 9.42 -7.86 -5.42
CA LEU A 79 8.73 -6.95 -4.49
C LEU A 79 9.60 -5.74 -4.17
N ARG A 80 10.87 -5.98 -3.79
CA ARG A 80 11.84 -4.94 -3.47
C ARG A 80 11.98 -3.93 -4.60
N ARG A 81 12.25 -4.42 -5.82
CA ARG A 81 12.40 -3.58 -6.99
C ARG A 81 11.12 -2.81 -7.30
N TYR A 82 9.97 -3.47 -7.29
CA TYR A 82 8.69 -2.85 -7.61
C TYR A 82 8.38 -1.65 -6.69
N GLN A 83 8.50 -1.83 -5.39
CA GLN A 83 8.23 -0.76 -4.42
C GLN A 83 9.29 0.35 -4.47
N HIS A 84 10.57 -0.03 -4.62
CA HIS A 84 11.66 0.93 -4.80
C HIS A 84 11.47 1.81 -6.04
N ASP A 85 11.04 1.23 -7.16
CA ASP A 85 10.78 1.94 -8.41
C ASP A 85 9.56 2.87 -8.27
N LEU A 86 8.52 2.44 -7.55
CA LEU A 86 7.37 3.31 -7.22
C LEU A 86 7.79 4.52 -6.40
N ILE A 87 8.54 4.31 -5.30
CA ILE A 87 8.95 5.39 -4.39
C ILE A 87 9.80 6.42 -5.14
N ASN A 88 10.85 5.98 -5.84
CA ASN A 88 11.72 6.90 -6.59
C ASN A 88 11.03 7.58 -7.78
N GLY A 89 10.03 6.92 -8.37
CA GLY A 89 9.27 7.49 -9.48
C GLY A 89 8.26 8.54 -9.04
N LEU A 90 7.88 8.57 -7.75
CA LEU A 90 6.82 9.43 -7.22
C LEU A 90 7.33 10.57 -6.33
N LEU A 91 8.50 10.41 -5.73
CA LEU A 91 9.01 11.33 -4.72
C LEU A 91 10.40 11.85 -5.09
N PRO A 92 10.73 13.09 -4.71
CA PRO A 92 12.08 13.59 -4.87
C PRO A 92 13.06 12.82 -3.94
N PRO A 93 14.36 12.74 -4.27
CA PRO A 93 15.32 11.89 -3.57
C PRO A 93 15.34 12.09 -2.05
N GLU A 94 15.28 13.33 -1.58
CA GLU A 94 15.31 13.68 -0.16
C GLU A 94 14.13 13.12 0.65
N MET A 95 12.98 12.87 0.00
CA MET A 95 11.81 12.24 0.61
C MET A 95 11.78 10.73 0.35
N ALA A 96 12.34 10.28 -0.77
CA ALA A 96 12.38 8.88 -1.17
C ALA A 96 13.35 8.05 -0.31
N GLU A 97 14.55 8.57 -0.03
CA GLU A 97 15.60 7.88 0.72
C GLU A 97 15.15 7.32 2.09
N PRO A 98 14.54 8.11 3.00
CA PRO A 98 14.09 7.59 4.29
C PRO A 98 13.01 6.51 4.13
N LEU A 99 12.08 6.68 3.19
CA LEU A 99 11.02 5.70 2.93
C LEU A 99 11.54 4.39 2.34
N ILE A 100 12.56 4.46 1.48
CA ILE A 100 13.25 3.28 0.97
C ILE A 100 13.95 2.55 2.11
N SER A 101 14.58 3.28 3.04
CA SER A 101 15.21 2.66 4.20
C SER A 101 14.19 1.95 5.09
N GLU A 102 13.06 2.59 5.37
CA GLU A 102 11.96 1.99 6.16
C GLU A 102 11.40 0.75 5.47
N PHE A 103 11.13 0.85 4.16
CA PHE A 103 10.68 -0.28 3.35
C PHE A 103 11.66 -1.46 3.37
N ILE A 104 12.98 -1.21 3.33
CA ILE A 104 13.99 -2.27 3.42
C ILE A 104 13.93 -2.95 4.78
N HIS A 105 13.82 -2.18 5.87
CA HIS A 105 13.68 -2.75 7.22
C HIS A 105 12.41 -3.60 7.35
N ASP A 106 11.28 -3.15 6.79
CA ASP A 106 10.05 -3.94 6.76
C ASP A 106 10.26 -5.25 6.00
N LEU A 107 10.91 -5.22 4.83
CA LEU A 107 11.17 -6.41 4.04
C LEU A 107 12.10 -7.41 4.77
N GLU A 108 13.09 -6.93 5.50
CA GLU A 108 13.97 -7.76 6.35
C GLU A 108 13.21 -8.37 7.53
N ARG A 109 12.35 -7.58 8.18
CA ARG A 109 11.49 -8.03 9.27
C ARG A 109 10.53 -9.14 8.81
N LEU A 110 9.88 -8.95 7.66
CA LEU A 110 9.01 -9.95 7.05
C LEU A 110 9.79 -11.22 6.67
N ALA A 111 11.01 -11.09 6.14
CA ALA A 111 11.85 -12.24 5.84
C ALA A 111 12.16 -13.07 7.10
N GLY A 112 12.49 -12.41 8.21
CA GLY A 112 12.73 -13.08 9.50
C GLY A 112 11.48 -13.77 10.07
N LEU A 113 10.28 -13.21 9.84
CA LEU A 113 9.02 -13.89 10.22
C LEU A 113 8.82 -15.18 9.42
N LEU A 114 9.12 -15.15 8.12
CA LEU A 114 8.94 -16.29 7.20
C LEU A 114 9.93 -17.45 7.43
N ASP A 115 10.99 -17.25 8.21
CA ASP A 115 11.88 -18.33 8.66
C ASP A 115 11.22 -19.24 9.71
N ASN A 116 10.10 -18.82 10.31
CA ASN A 116 9.35 -19.60 11.29
C ASN A 116 8.26 -20.45 10.62
N LYS A 117 7.67 -21.35 11.40
CA LYS A 117 6.46 -22.08 10.98
C LYS A 117 5.32 -21.09 10.78
N ILE A 118 4.69 -21.14 9.61
CA ILE A 118 3.57 -20.24 9.26
C ILE A 118 2.28 -20.68 9.97
N ASP A 119 1.60 -19.72 10.56
CA ASP A 119 0.22 -19.80 11.04
C ASP A 119 -0.62 -18.62 10.52
N ASP A 120 -1.89 -18.56 10.92
CA ASP A 120 -2.82 -17.51 10.48
C ASP A 120 -2.40 -16.10 10.94
N VAL A 121 -1.67 -15.99 12.05
CA VAL A 121 -1.19 -14.71 12.58
C VAL A 121 -0.04 -14.19 11.71
N ILE A 122 0.94 -15.03 11.41
CA ILE A 122 2.05 -14.69 10.51
C ILE A 122 1.51 -14.41 9.10
N TYR A 123 0.52 -15.18 8.63
CA TYR A 123 -0.13 -14.92 7.36
C TYR A 123 -0.78 -13.54 7.31
N ALA A 124 -1.62 -13.22 8.31
CA ALA A 124 -2.30 -11.93 8.38
C ALA A 124 -1.30 -10.77 8.49
N GLU A 125 -0.24 -10.95 9.27
CA GLU A 125 0.80 -9.95 9.41
C GLU A 125 1.53 -9.71 8.09
N VAL A 126 2.06 -10.75 7.44
CA VAL A 126 2.82 -10.61 6.19
C VAL A 126 1.94 -10.02 5.07
N VAL A 127 0.72 -10.54 4.89
CA VAL A 127 -0.17 -10.10 3.81
C VAL A 127 -0.71 -8.69 4.08
N GLY A 128 -0.84 -8.29 5.36
CA GLY A 128 -1.24 -6.95 5.76
C GLY A 128 -0.22 -5.84 5.48
N HIS A 129 1.01 -6.18 5.08
CA HIS A 129 2.02 -5.21 4.65
C HIS A 129 1.88 -4.77 3.19
N GLY A 130 0.93 -5.36 2.46
CA GLY A 130 0.60 -4.92 1.10
C GLY A 130 -0.24 -3.67 1.11
#